data_AF-A0A4Q4B7X3-F1
#
_entry.id   AF-A0A4Q4B7X3-F1
#
_cell.length_a   1.000
_cell.length_b   1.000
_cell.length_c   1.000
_cell.angle_alpha   90.00
_cell.angle_beta   90.00
_cell.angle_gamma   90.00
#
_symmetry.space_group_name_H-M   'P 1'
#
loop_
_entity.id
_entity.type
_entity.pdbx_description
1 polymer ?
#
loop_
_entity_poly.entity_id
_entity_poly.type
_entity_poly.pdbx_seq_one_letter_code
_entity_poly.pdbx_strand_id
1 'polypeptide(L)'
;MATFVFYTKISKLITFNLITKIGLFAFLLFPFLPPLEVANNICSEGLSYPLYLLFVAFGIDFFFTNTKSFKYFIVVFLLLALTRGQFIIAIVPIAFMYILKHKKTLFKKPHLNRFIVLLLLPVVVLLADKSYHKLKDGIFMSTPFSFVNISTAAFYVSEKSDSNQLTGNDKKVFDICYNKLDKQKLLLTNQKEGSYKDYYSFFHNHIPNICNRTVHYYGRAFFLEDELSNSTHLEIAQAHLSIENTLRNISFSLINQNFNKWLNLFFANLIHAFNGIVILIIIVTVFLLSIVKLFTSNNNNYYLLFMLSALILSNTLLVCLASHSIIRYLFYNYALYFLIFIILFKQIKHGIKH
;
A
#
# COMPACT_ATOMS: atom_id res chain seq x y z
N MET A 1 -8.28 -23.01 -1.40
CA MET A 1 -7.09 -23.46 -0.62
C MET A 1 -6.59 -22.39 0.36
N ALA A 2 -6.19 -21.18 -0.08
CA ALA A 2 -5.64 -20.15 0.80
C ALA A 2 -6.56 -19.72 1.95
N THR A 3 -7.86 -19.55 1.68
CA THR A 3 -8.89 -19.27 2.69
C THR A 3 -8.95 -20.33 3.80
N PHE A 4 -8.88 -21.60 3.42
CA PHE A 4 -8.86 -22.73 4.34
C PHE A 4 -7.57 -22.75 5.19
N VAL A 5 -6.41 -22.52 4.57
CA VAL A 5 -5.12 -22.43 5.29
C VAL A 5 -5.16 -21.28 6.30
N PHE A 6 -5.60 -20.09 5.88
CA PHE A 6 -5.77 -18.93 6.73
C PHE A 6 -6.66 -19.24 7.94
N TYR A 7 -7.87 -19.74 7.68
CA TYR A 7 -8.82 -20.11 8.73
C TYR A 7 -8.22 -21.12 9.72
N THR A 8 -7.56 -22.17 9.22
CA THR A 8 -6.97 -23.23 10.04
C THR A 8 -5.86 -22.69 10.94
N LYS A 9 -4.99 -21.82 10.43
CA LYS A 9 -3.90 -21.22 11.22
C LYS A 9 -4.44 -20.25 12.27
N ILE A 10 -5.39 -19.40 11.89
CA ILE A 10 -6.02 -18.44 12.82
C ILE A 10 -6.79 -19.16 13.94
N SER A 11 -7.48 -20.26 13.63
CA SER A 11 -8.28 -21.03 14.59
C SER A 11 -7.45 -21.70 15.69
N LYS A 12 -6.13 -21.85 15.50
CA LYS A 12 -5.22 -22.32 16.56
C LYS A 12 -4.98 -21.27 17.65
N LEU A 13 -5.19 -19.99 17.35
CA LEU A 13 -4.96 -18.88 18.26
C LEU A 13 -6.25 -18.27 18.78
N ILE A 14 -7.31 -18.30 17.97
CA ILE A 14 -8.60 -17.68 18.28
C ILE A 14 -9.69 -18.74 18.24
N THR A 15 -10.37 -18.94 19.37
CA THR A 15 -11.51 -19.87 19.50
C THR A 15 -12.79 -19.31 18.88
N PHE A 16 -13.21 -19.76 17.70
CA PHE A 16 -14.43 -19.24 17.09
C PHE A 16 -15.68 -20.02 17.53
N ASN A 17 -16.74 -19.28 17.89
CA ASN A 17 -18.09 -19.83 17.96
C ASN A 17 -18.70 -19.89 16.53
N LEU A 18 -19.86 -20.52 16.36
CA LEU A 18 -20.47 -20.69 15.04
C LEU A 18 -20.68 -19.36 14.29
N ILE A 19 -21.21 -18.35 14.98
CA ILE A 19 -21.48 -17.02 14.41
C ILE A 19 -20.19 -16.36 13.89
N THR A 20 -19.13 -16.37 14.70
CA THR A 20 -17.83 -15.79 14.31
C THR A 20 -17.13 -16.59 13.21
N LYS A 21 -17.35 -17.91 13.11
CA LYS A 21 -16.89 -18.72 11.96
C LYS A 21 -17.59 -18.30 10.68
N ILE A 22 -18.92 -18.19 10.70
CA ILE A 22 -19.72 -17.78 9.54
C ILE A 22 -19.33 -16.37 9.10
N GLY A 23 -19.21 -15.44 10.05
CA GLY A 23 -18.77 -14.07 9.76
C GLY A 23 -17.38 -14.02 9.13
N LEU A 24 -16.41 -14.76 9.67
CA LEU A 24 -15.05 -14.80 9.10
C LEU A 24 -15.07 -15.37 7.68
N PHE A 25 -15.86 -16.42 7.45
CA PHE A 25 -16.01 -17.00 6.11
C PHE A 25 -16.65 -16.02 5.13
N ALA A 26 -17.66 -15.26 5.55
CA ALA A 26 -18.27 -14.21 4.73
C ALA A 26 -17.24 -13.14 4.33
N PHE A 27 -16.42 -12.65 5.27
CA PHE A 27 -15.34 -11.70 4.96
C PHE A 27 -14.26 -12.28 4.04
N LEU A 28 -13.94 -13.56 4.18
CA LEU A 28 -12.99 -14.23 3.28
C LEU A 28 -13.54 -14.45 1.88
N LEU A 29 -14.85 -14.63 1.74
CA LEU A 29 -15.53 -14.80 0.46
C LEU A 29 -15.94 -13.49 -0.22
N PHE A 30 -16.04 -12.39 0.52
CA PHE A 30 -16.45 -11.09 -0.01
C PHE A 30 -15.72 -10.68 -1.30
N PRO A 31 -14.39 -10.85 -1.45
CA PRO A 31 -13.71 -10.44 -2.67
C PRO A 31 -14.08 -11.24 -3.93
N PHE A 32 -14.75 -12.38 -3.79
CA PHE A 32 -15.24 -13.17 -4.93
C PHE A 32 -16.57 -12.66 -5.47
N LEU A 33 -17.22 -11.70 -4.80
CA LEU A 33 -18.50 -11.12 -5.19
C LEU A 33 -18.31 -9.77 -5.91
N PRO A 34 -19.32 -9.29 -6.67
CA PRO A 34 -19.31 -7.95 -7.24
C PRO A 34 -19.11 -6.86 -6.18
N PRO A 35 -18.36 -5.78 -6.48
CA PRO A 35 -17.78 -5.43 -7.78
C PRO A 35 -16.34 -5.96 -7.99
N LEU A 36 -15.82 -6.78 -7.07
CA LEU A 36 -14.41 -7.20 -7.06
C LEU A 36 -14.15 -8.42 -7.94
N GLU A 37 -15.00 -9.44 -7.84
CA GLU A 37 -14.98 -10.67 -8.64
C GLU A 37 -13.57 -11.24 -8.86
N VAL A 38 -12.78 -11.32 -7.78
CA VAL A 38 -11.32 -11.59 -7.83
C VAL A 38 -10.98 -12.93 -8.49
N ALA A 39 -11.90 -13.90 -8.52
CA ALA A 39 -11.70 -15.16 -9.24
C ALA A 39 -11.96 -15.06 -10.76
N ASN A 40 -12.80 -14.11 -11.18
CA ASN A 40 -13.24 -13.98 -12.57
C ASN A 40 -12.45 -12.91 -13.33
N ASN A 41 -11.88 -11.93 -12.60
CA ASN A 41 -11.06 -10.88 -13.19
C ASN A 41 -9.61 -11.35 -13.41
N ILE A 42 -9.15 -11.32 -14.66
CA ILE A 42 -7.74 -11.54 -15.03
C ILE A 42 -6.95 -10.28 -14.64
N CYS A 43 -6.75 -10.09 -13.34
CA CYS A 43 -6.01 -8.97 -12.79
C CYS A 43 -5.10 -9.45 -11.64
N SER A 44 -4.11 -8.64 -11.27
CA SER A 44 -3.13 -8.99 -10.23
C SER A 44 -3.80 -9.27 -8.86
N GLU A 45 -5.02 -8.77 -8.63
CA GLU A 45 -5.84 -9.09 -7.47
C GLU A 45 -6.10 -10.58 -7.29
N GLY A 46 -6.37 -11.30 -8.39
CA GLY A 46 -6.71 -12.72 -8.43
C GLY A 46 -5.66 -13.59 -7.74
N LEU A 47 -4.39 -13.26 -7.98
CA LEU A 47 -3.25 -13.96 -7.40
C LEU A 47 -2.79 -13.31 -6.08
N SER A 48 -2.87 -11.98 -5.97
CA SER A 48 -2.43 -11.27 -4.77
C SER A 48 -3.29 -11.58 -3.55
N TYR A 49 -4.60 -11.80 -3.70
CA TYR A 49 -5.47 -12.06 -2.56
C TYR A 49 -5.17 -13.39 -1.85
N PRO A 50 -5.12 -14.54 -2.54
CA PRO A 50 -4.73 -15.80 -1.90
C PRO A 50 -3.30 -15.73 -1.35
N LEU A 51 -2.36 -15.07 -2.04
CA LEU A 51 -1.01 -14.87 -1.53
C LEU A 51 -0.99 -14.00 -0.26
N TYR A 52 -1.81 -12.96 -0.18
CA TYR A 52 -1.94 -12.12 1.00
C TYR A 52 -2.49 -12.91 2.20
N LEU A 53 -3.52 -13.74 1.98
CA LEU A 53 -4.04 -14.63 3.02
C LEU A 53 -2.96 -15.61 3.50
N LEU A 54 -2.20 -16.21 2.59
CA LEU A 54 -1.09 -17.10 2.95
C LEU A 54 0.03 -16.36 3.68
N PHE A 55 0.34 -15.12 3.28
CA PHE A 55 1.33 -14.26 3.92
C PHE A 55 0.97 -14.01 5.38
N VAL A 56 -0.28 -13.60 5.65
CA VAL A 56 -0.76 -13.40 7.02
C VAL A 56 -0.78 -14.72 7.79
N ALA A 57 -1.27 -15.80 7.19
CA ALA A 57 -1.37 -17.11 7.84
C ALA A 57 -0.01 -17.69 8.24
N PHE A 58 0.97 -17.66 7.33
CA PHE A 58 2.34 -18.13 7.61
C PHE A 58 3.10 -17.17 8.51
N GLY A 59 2.85 -15.86 8.42
CA GLY A 59 3.37 -14.88 9.37
C GLY A 59 2.93 -15.22 10.79
N ILE A 60 1.63 -15.38 11.01
CA ILE A 60 1.07 -15.77 12.32
C ILE A 60 1.65 -17.10 12.81
N ASP A 61 1.66 -18.12 11.96
CA ASP A 61 2.20 -19.43 12.34
C ASP A 61 3.69 -19.33 12.69
N PHE A 62 4.48 -18.57 11.92
CA PHE A 62 5.89 -18.29 12.21
C PHE A 62 6.10 -17.66 13.59
N PHE A 63 5.26 -16.68 13.94
CA PHE A 63 5.41 -15.99 15.21
C PHE A 63 4.91 -16.79 16.40
N PHE A 64 3.79 -17.53 16.28
CA PHE A 64 3.08 -18.05 17.46
C PHE A 64 3.08 -19.57 17.61
N THR A 65 3.39 -20.33 16.57
CA THR A 65 3.17 -21.79 16.60
C THR A 65 4.37 -22.58 16.09
N ASN A 66 4.87 -22.27 14.88
CA ASN A 66 5.90 -23.05 14.22
C ASN A 66 6.91 -22.15 13.49
N THR A 67 8.11 -22.03 14.04
CA THR A 67 9.19 -21.23 13.44
C THR A 67 9.63 -21.73 12.07
N LYS A 68 9.37 -23.01 11.71
CA LYS A 68 9.66 -23.55 10.37
C LYS A 68 8.82 -22.88 9.29
N SER A 69 7.70 -22.22 9.65
CA SER A 69 6.85 -21.49 8.71
C SER A 69 7.50 -20.22 8.15
N PHE A 70 8.65 -19.80 8.70
CA PHE A 70 9.44 -18.70 8.18
C PHE A 70 9.84 -18.87 6.71
N LYS A 71 10.18 -20.09 6.27
CA LYS A 71 10.55 -20.34 4.87
C LYS A 71 9.35 -20.16 3.91
N TYR A 72 8.17 -20.62 4.33
CA TYR A 72 6.95 -20.44 3.54
C TYR A 72 6.52 -18.97 3.52
N PHE A 73 6.67 -18.27 4.65
CA PHE A 73 6.47 -16.84 4.74
C PHE A 73 7.35 -16.07 3.75
N ILE A 74 8.66 -16.39 3.66
CA ILE A 74 9.58 -15.76 2.70
C ILE A 74 9.10 -15.97 1.26
N VAL A 75 8.84 -17.22 0.87
CA VAL A 75 8.42 -17.54 -0.51
C VAL A 75 7.12 -16.81 -0.86
N VAL A 76 6.13 -16.86 0.03
CA VAL A 76 4.84 -16.20 -0.20
C VAL A 76 4.99 -14.68 -0.21
N PHE A 77 5.82 -14.08 0.65
CA PHE A 77 6.10 -12.65 0.60
C PHE A 77 6.71 -12.23 -0.73
N LEU A 78 7.74 -12.95 -1.21
CA LEU A 78 8.40 -12.64 -2.48
C LEU A 78 7.39 -12.70 -3.64
N LEU A 79 6.60 -13.77 -3.72
CA LEU A 79 5.55 -13.89 -4.73
C LEU A 79 4.51 -12.78 -4.63
N LEU A 80 4.06 -12.46 -3.42
CA LEU A 80 3.05 -11.44 -3.17
C LEU A 80 3.56 -10.05 -3.60
N ALA A 81 4.77 -9.69 -3.18
CA ALA A 81 5.37 -8.40 -3.45
C ALA A 81 5.73 -8.20 -4.93
N LEU A 82 6.15 -9.27 -5.62
CA LEU A 82 6.38 -9.26 -7.07
C LEU A 82 5.08 -9.21 -7.88
N THR A 83 3.99 -9.77 -7.35
CA THR A 83 2.66 -9.69 -7.99
C THR A 83 2.04 -8.30 -7.80
N ARG A 84 2.25 -7.69 -6.63
CA ARG A 84 1.71 -6.37 -6.30
C ARG A 84 2.64 -5.63 -5.34
N GLY A 85 3.34 -4.62 -5.89
CA GLY A 85 4.38 -3.85 -5.19
C GLY A 85 3.92 -3.17 -3.90
N GLN A 86 2.63 -2.88 -3.73
CA GLN A 86 2.10 -2.29 -2.49
C GLN A 86 2.40 -3.14 -1.25
N PHE A 87 2.56 -4.46 -1.39
CA PHE A 87 2.83 -5.34 -0.25
C PHE A 87 4.30 -5.39 0.17
N ILE A 88 5.21 -4.73 -0.56
CA ILE A 88 6.60 -4.56 -0.10
C ILE A 88 6.61 -3.90 1.28
N ILE A 89 5.74 -2.92 1.53
CA ILE A 89 5.67 -2.22 2.83
C ILE A 89 5.21 -3.13 3.97
N ALA A 90 4.51 -4.23 3.69
CA ALA A 90 3.97 -5.13 4.70
C ALA A 90 5.08 -5.83 5.51
N ILE A 91 6.32 -5.86 5.01
CA ILE A 91 7.43 -6.42 5.76
C ILE A 91 7.90 -5.52 6.91
N VAL A 92 7.67 -4.21 6.83
CA VAL A 92 8.07 -3.25 7.87
C VAL A 92 7.39 -3.57 9.21
N PRO A 93 6.04 -3.69 9.31
CA PRO A 93 5.40 -4.06 10.56
C PRO A 93 5.77 -5.47 11.02
N ILE A 94 6.05 -6.40 10.09
CA ILE A 94 6.50 -7.76 10.43
C ILE A 94 7.89 -7.75 11.06
N ALA A 95 8.84 -7.03 10.47
CA ALA A 95 10.20 -6.88 11.00
C ALA A 95 10.17 -6.19 12.36
N PHE A 96 9.35 -5.15 12.52
CA PHE A 96 9.19 -4.47 13.79
C PHE A 96 8.57 -5.38 14.86
N MET A 97 7.53 -6.15 14.53
CA MET A 97 6.97 -7.14 15.46
C MET A 97 8.01 -8.20 15.86
N TYR A 98 8.87 -8.61 14.92
CA TYR A 98 9.96 -9.55 15.19
C TYR A 98 10.97 -9.00 16.19
N ILE A 99 11.36 -7.73 16.05
CA ILE A 99 12.19 -7.03 17.03
C ILE A 99 11.51 -7.06 18.40
N LEU A 100 10.24 -6.64 18.49
CA LEU A 100 9.52 -6.58 19.77
C LEU A 100 9.44 -7.95 20.45
N LYS A 101 9.10 -9.00 19.70
CA LYS A 101 8.95 -10.36 20.22
C LYS A 101 10.27 -10.95 20.72
N HIS A 102 11.38 -10.60 20.08
CA HIS A 102 12.71 -11.13 20.40
C HIS A 102 13.65 -10.07 21.00
N LYS A 103 13.13 -8.98 21.58
CA LYS A 103 13.92 -7.82 22.04
C LYS A 103 15.10 -8.17 22.97
N LYS A 104 14.95 -9.20 23.81
CA LYS A 104 16.02 -9.68 24.72
C LYS A 104 17.02 -10.64 24.08
N THR A 105 16.69 -11.24 22.94
CA THR A 105 17.47 -12.31 22.30
C THR A 105 17.77 -12.03 20.83
N LEU A 106 17.51 -10.80 20.34
CA LEU A 106 17.58 -10.44 18.93
C LEU A 106 18.97 -10.69 18.35
N PHE A 107 20.01 -10.36 19.12
CA PHE A 107 21.42 -10.52 18.71
C PHE A 107 21.94 -11.96 18.79
N LYS A 108 21.14 -12.92 19.28
CA LYS A 108 21.52 -14.33 19.20
C LYS A 108 21.44 -14.78 17.74
N LYS A 109 22.46 -15.50 17.26
CA LYS A 109 22.62 -15.95 15.86
C LYS A 109 21.32 -16.42 15.16
N PRO A 110 20.48 -17.32 15.71
CA PRO A 110 19.26 -17.74 15.02
C PRO A 110 18.24 -16.61 14.85
N HIS A 111 18.18 -15.68 15.81
CA HIS A 111 17.25 -14.56 15.72
C HIS A 111 17.76 -13.45 14.81
N LEU A 112 19.06 -13.14 14.92
CA LEU A 112 19.73 -12.14 14.10
C LEU A 112 19.66 -12.51 12.61
N ASN A 113 19.91 -13.79 12.26
CA ASN A 113 19.84 -14.24 10.87
C ASN A 113 18.44 -14.03 10.28
N ARG A 114 17.39 -14.37 11.00
CA ARG A 114 16.00 -14.18 10.52
C ARG A 114 15.67 -12.69 10.39
N PHE A 115 16.13 -11.85 11.32
CA PHE A 115 15.95 -10.41 11.23
C PHE A 115 16.65 -9.81 10.01
N ILE A 116 17.91 -10.18 9.77
CA ILE A 116 18.66 -9.77 8.58
C ILE A 116 17.92 -10.21 7.31
N VAL A 117 17.42 -11.44 7.26
CA VAL A 117 16.61 -11.90 6.12
C VAL A 117 15.38 -11.03 5.93
N LEU A 118 14.62 -10.71 6.98
CA LEU A 118 13.45 -9.82 6.89
C LEU A 118 13.82 -8.43 6.33
N LEU A 119 14.97 -7.87 6.72
CA LEU A 119 15.47 -6.58 6.20
C LEU A 119 15.89 -6.65 4.73
N LEU A 120 16.44 -7.78 4.29
CA LEU A 120 16.90 -7.96 2.90
C LEU A 120 15.77 -8.28 1.92
N LEU A 121 14.60 -8.72 2.39
CA LEU A 121 13.48 -9.10 1.53
C LEU A 121 13.03 -8.00 0.55
N PRO A 122 12.84 -6.73 0.95
CA PRO A 122 12.58 -5.63 0.01
C PRO A 122 13.64 -5.49 -1.08
N VAL A 123 14.92 -5.64 -0.72
CA VAL A 123 16.03 -5.54 -1.66
C VAL A 123 15.96 -6.67 -2.69
N VAL A 124 15.67 -7.89 -2.25
CA VAL A 124 15.48 -9.03 -3.15
C VAL A 124 14.33 -8.79 -4.13
N VAL A 125 13.19 -8.29 -3.66
CA VAL A 125 12.03 -7.97 -4.53
C VAL A 125 12.41 -6.90 -5.56
N LEU A 126 13.06 -5.82 -5.12
CA LEU A 126 13.49 -4.73 -6.02
C LEU A 126 14.51 -5.20 -7.06
N LEU A 127 15.48 -6.04 -6.66
CA LEU A 127 16.46 -6.59 -7.59
C LEU A 127 15.81 -7.55 -8.59
N ALA A 128 14.87 -8.38 -8.15
CA ALA A 128 14.14 -9.29 -9.04
C ALA A 128 13.30 -8.53 -10.07
N ASP A 129 12.56 -7.50 -9.63
CA ASP A 129 11.78 -6.60 -10.51
C ASP A 129 12.69 -5.91 -11.54
N LYS A 130 13.79 -5.29 -11.10
CA LYS A 130 14.74 -4.63 -12.02
C LYS A 130 15.44 -5.58 -12.97
N SER A 131 15.73 -6.80 -12.53
CA SER A 131 16.35 -7.83 -13.37
C SER A 131 15.39 -8.30 -14.45
N TYR A 132 14.10 -8.47 -14.10
CA TYR A 132 13.06 -8.77 -15.09
C TYR A 132 12.99 -7.69 -16.17
N HIS A 133 12.96 -6.41 -15.80
CA HIS A 133 12.95 -5.32 -16.77
C HIS A 133 14.24 -5.20 -17.58
N LYS A 134 15.41 -5.54 -17.01
CA LYS A 134 16.65 -5.61 -17.80
C LYS A 134 16.57 -6.68 -18.88
N LEU A 135 15.99 -7.84 -18.55
CA LEU A 135 15.82 -8.95 -19.50
C LEU A 135 14.74 -8.65 -20.55
N LYS A 136 13.64 -8.04 -20.15
CA LYS A 136 12.49 -7.76 -21.01
C LYS A 136 12.66 -6.49 -21.86
N ASP A 137 13.06 -5.40 -21.21
CA ASP A 137 13.07 -4.04 -21.78
C ASP A 137 14.49 -3.53 -22.10
N GLY A 138 15.54 -4.27 -21.74
CA GLY A 138 16.94 -3.89 -21.96
C GLY A 138 17.49 -2.90 -20.94
N ILE A 139 16.67 -2.45 -19.98
CA ILE A 139 17.01 -1.41 -18.99
C ILE A 139 16.79 -1.94 -17.58
N PHE A 140 17.77 -1.73 -16.70
CA PHE A 140 17.67 -2.10 -15.30
C PHE A 140 16.87 -1.06 -14.50
N MET A 141 15.54 -1.15 -14.59
CA MET A 141 14.61 -0.22 -13.95
C MET A 141 13.49 -0.96 -13.24
N SER A 142 12.88 -0.33 -12.23
CA SER A 142 11.71 -0.91 -11.58
C SER A 142 10.46 -0.71 -12.43
N THR A 143 9.41 -1.47 -12.13
CA THR A 143 8.09 -1.28 -12.75
C THR A 143 7.70 0.21 -12.71
N PRO A 144 7.50 0.87 -13.87
CA PRO A 144 7.03 2.26 -13.93
C PRO A 144 5.67 2.44 -13.27
N PHE A 145 5.22 3.69 -13.08
CA PHE A 145 4.01 4.13 -12.37
C PHE A 145 4.12 4.34 -10.86
N SER A 146 5.33 4.51 -10.32
CA SER A 146 5.49 4.86 -8.90
C SER A 146 5.29 6.35 -8.68
N PHE A 147 6.16 7.18 -9.24
CA PHE A 147 6.09 8.63 -9.10
C PHE A 147 5.05 9.26 -10.01
N VAL A 148 4.65 8.60 -11.09
CA VAL A 148 3.44 9.01 -11.84
C VAL A 148 2.22 9.08 -10.90
N ASN A 149 2.01 8.05 -10.09
CA ASN A 149 0.89 8.01 -9.16
C ASN A 149 1.06 9.04 -8.02
N ILE A 150 2.23 9.07 -7.35
CA ILE A 150 2.51 10.04 -6.27
C ILE A 150 2.37 11.50 -6.74
N SER A 151 2.91 11.81 -7.92
CA SER A 151 2.86 13.16 -8.49
C SER A 151 1.45 13.63 -8.78
N THR A 152 0.49 12.73 -9.01
CA THR A 152 -0.88 13.08 -9.38
C THR A 152 -1.54 13.97 -8.31
N ALA A 153 -1.41 13.62 -7.04
CA ALA A 153 -1.91 14.43 -5.93
C ALA A 153 -1.16 15.76 -5.80
N ALA A 154 0.15 15.76 -6.07
CA ALA A 154 0.99 16.95 -6.02
C ALA A 154 0.62 17.96 -7.13
N PHE A 155 0.42 17.48 -8.37
CA PHE A 155 -0.09 18.28 -9.49
C PHE A 155 -1.50 18.80 -9.24
N TYR A 156 -2.38 17.99 -8.66
CA TYR A 156 -3.75 18.43 -8.37
C TYR A 156 -3.78 19.68 -7.48
N VAL A 157 -2.90 19.78 -6.49
CA VAL A 157 -2.88 20.88 -5.52
C VAL A 157 -1.90 22.02 -5.87
N SER A 158 -1.15 21.88 -6.97
CA SER A 158 -0.09 22.82 -7.35
C SER A 158 -0.64 24.15 -7.88
N GLU A 159 0.22 25.17 -7.90
CA GLU A 159 -0.03 26.47 -8.47
C GLU A 159 0.94 26.78 -9.63
N LYS A 160 0.54 27.70 -10.52
CA LYS A 160 1.36 28.09 -11.68
C LYS A 160 2.72 28.64 -11.27
N SER A 161 2.79 29.34 -10.13
CA SER A 161 4.02 29.89 -9.55
C SER A 161 5.03 28.82 -9.15
N ASP A 162 4.60 27.58 -8.93
CA ASP A 162 5.50 26.50 -8.49
C ASP A 162 6.56 26.16 -9.55
N SER A 163 6.29 26.49 -10.81
CA SER A 163 7.23 26.43 -11.94
C SER A 163 8.54 27.20 -11.67
N ASN A 164 8.50 28.24 -10.83
CA ASN A 164 9.65 29.07 -10.51
C ASN A 164 10.72 28.33 -9.69
N GLN A 165 10.35 27.25 -9.00
CA GLN A 165 11.27 26.42 -8.21
C GLN A 165 11.79 25.20 -9.00
N LEU A 166 11.37 25.06 -10.26
CA LEU A 166 11.78 23.97 -11.14
C LEU A 166 12.74 24.47 -12.21
N THR A 167 13.62 23.60 -12.69
CA THR A 167 14.59 23.92 -13.75
C THR A 167 14.66 22.81 -14.79
N GLY A 168 15.26 23.09 -15.94
CA GLY A 168 15.52 22.11 -16.99
C GLY A 168 14.26 21.37 -17.48
N ASN A 169 14.38 20.04 -17.61
CA ASN A 169 13.27 19.18 -18.06
C ASN A 169 12.11 19.17 -17.06
N ASP A 170 12.39 19.26 -15.76
CA ASP A 170 11.36 19.24 -14.72
C ASP A 170 10.40 20.43 -14.86
N LYS A 171 10.94 21.62 -15.14
CA LYS A 171 10.13 22.81 -15.44
C LYS A 171 9.28 22.63 -16.69
N LYS A 172 9.88 22.17 -17.80
CA LYS A 172 9.17 21.99 -19.08
C LYS A 172 8.03 20.98 -18.95
N VAL A 173 8.28 19.84 -18.31
CA VAL A 173 7.27 18.80 -18.06
C VAL A 173 6.16 19.33 -17.14
N PHE A 174 6.53 20.04 -16.07
CA PHE A 174 5.55 20.68 -15.20
C PHE A 174 4.66 21.66 -15.98
N ASP A 175 5.25 22.59 -16.73
CA ASP A 175 4.50 23.62 -17.48
C ASP A 175 3.54 22.98 -18.48
N ILE A 176 3.97 21.95 -19.22
CA ILE A 176 3.11 21.23 -20.17
C ILE A 176 1.92 20.60 -19.44
N CYS A 177 2.19 19.84 -18.37
CA CYS A 177 1.15 19.12 -17.64
C CYS A 177 0.21 20.08 -16.91
N TYR A 178 0.74 21.07 -16.20
CA TYR A 178 -0.02 22.09 -15.48
C TYR A 178 -0.98 22.82 -16.41
N ASN A 179 -0.48 23.34 -17.55
CA ASN A 179 -1.33 24.08 -18.50
C ASN A 179 -2.46 23.21 -19.07
N LYS A 180 -2.22 21.90 -19.27
CA LYS A 180 -3.27 20.96 -19.71
C LYS A 180 -4.30 20.72 -18.61
N LEU A 181 -3.86 20.49 -17.37
CA LEU A 181 -4.76 20.31 -16.22
C LEU A 181 -5.60 21.56 -15.97
N ASP A 182 -4.99 22.75 -16.07
CA ASP A 182 -5.66 24.03 -15.86
C ASP A 182 -6.73 24.28 -16.94
N LYS A 183 -6.39 24.09 -18.22
CA LYS A 183 -7.34 24.18 -19.33
C LYS A 183 -8.53 23.22 -19.19
N GLN A 184 -8.30 22.03 -18.62
CA GLN A 184 -9.33 21.03 -18.37
C GLN A 184 -10.07 21.24 -17.04
N LYS A 185 -9.74 22.29 -16.28
CA LYS A 185 -10.29 22.57 -14.94
C LYS A 185 -10.12 21.42 -13.95
N LEU A 186 -8.98 20.73 -14.04
CA LEU A 186 -8.66 19.55 -13.23
C LEU A 186 -7.78 19.87 -12.02
N LEU A 187 -7.39 21.13 -11.79
CA LEU A 187 -6.63 21.56 -10.61
C LEU A 187 -7.56 21.94 -9.45
N LEU A 188 -7.05 21.87 -8.22
CA LEU A 188 -7.77 22.29 -7.01
C LEU A 188 -8.18 23.77 -7.09
N THR A 189 -7.31 24.63 -7.62
CA THR A 189 -7.57 26.08 -7.81
C THR A 189 -8.73 26.40 -8.75
N ASN A 190 -9.12 25.44 -9.60
CA ASN A 190 -10.28 25.57 -10.49
C ASN A 190 -11.59 25.14 -9.84
N GLN A 191 -11.55 24.53 -8.66
CA GLN A 191 -12.73 24.06 -7.96
C GLN A 191 -13.35 25.20 -7.16
N LYS A 192 -14.68 25.16 -7.01
CA LYS A 192 -15.38 26.06 -6.08
C LYS A 192 -14.87 25.83 -4.67
N GLU A 193 -14.81 26.89 -3.86
CA GLU A 193 -14.47 26.77 -2.45
C GLU A 193 -15.35 25.72 -1.75
N GLY A 194 -14.70 24.83 -1.03
CA GLY A 194 -15.33 23.69 -0.37
C GLY A 194 -14.41 23.04 0.66
N SER A 195 -14.88 21.94 1.23
CA SER A 195 -14.08 21.17 2.18
C SER A 195 -13.09 20.25 1.45
N TYR A 196 -12.05 19.79 2.14
CA TYR A 196 -11.14 18.78 1.57
C TYR A 196 -11.81 17.45 1.26
N LYS A 197 -12.98 17.17 1.85
CA LYS A 197 -13.81 16.03 1.45
C LYS A 197 -14.34 16.22 0.02
N ASP A 198 -14.78 17.44 -0.31
CA ASP A 198 -15.29 17.78 -1.65
C ASP A 198 -14.15 17.81 -2.67
N TYR A 199 -13.02 18.42 -2.32
CA TYR A 199 -11.83 18.43 -3.17
C TYR A 199 -11.29 17.01 -3.42
N TYR A 200 -11.29 16.15 -2.40
CA TYR A 200 -10.89 14.76 -2.57
C TYR A 200 -11.91 13.98 -3.41
N SER A 201 -13.21 14.22 -3.26
CA SER A 201 -14.23 13.57 -4.10
C SER A 201 -14.05 13.92 -5.57
N PHE A 202 -13.80 15.19 -5.89
CA PHE A 202 -13.46 15.61 -7.25
C PHE A 202 -12.20 14.89 -7.76
N PHE A 203 -11.12 14.94 -6.98
CA PHE A 203 -9.85 14.28 -7.29
C PHE A 203 -10.03 12.78 -7.54
N HIS A 204 -10.73 12.07 -6.65
CA HIS A 204 -11.01 10.64 -6.74
C HIS A 204 -11.69 10.28 -8.07
N ASN A 205 -12.73 11.04 -8.44
CA ASN A 205 -13.50 10.82 -9.66
C ASN A 205 -12.73 11.17 -10.95
N HIS A 206 -11.69 12.00 -10.85
CA HIS A 206 -10.92 12.48 -12.00
C HIS A 206 -9.48 11.99 -12.05
N ILE A 207 -9.04 11.10 -11.13
CA ILE A 207 -7.68 10.54 -11.14
C ILE A 207 -7.26 10.04 -12.53
N PRO A 208 -8.06 9.25 -13.29
CA PRO A 208 -7.62 8.78 -14.60
C PRO A 208 -7.32 9.92 -15.58
N ASN A 209 -8.05 11.04 -15.48
CA ASN A 209 -7.82 12.21 -16.33
C ASN A 209 -6.58 13.01 -15.89
N ILE A 210 -6.38 13.17 -14.57
CA ILE A 210 -5.22 13.88 -14.02
C ILE A 210 -3.94 13.06 -14.25
N CYS A 211 -3.93 11.81 -13.79
CA CYS A 211 -2.78 10.91 -13.83
C CYS A 211 -2.51 10.41 -15.26
N ASN A 212 -3.35 9.50 -15.77
CA ASN A 212 -3.02 8.71 -16.95
C ASN A 212 -3.08 9.54 -18.24
N ARG A 213 -4.14 10.35 -18.40
CA ARG A 213 -4.39 11.11 -19.64
C ARG A 213 -3.65 12.44 -19.70
N THR A 214 -3.13 12.93 -18.57
CA THR A 214 -2.42 14.21 -18.53
C THR A 214 -0.98 14.05 -18.08
N VAL A 215 -0.73 13.87 -16.77
CA VAL A 215 0.63 13.85 -16.20
C VAL A 215 1.50 12.78 -16.86
N HIS A 216 0.99 11.55 -16.94
CA HIS A 216 1.72 10.44 -17.56
C HIS A 216 1.84 10.59 -19.07
N TYR A 217 0.73 10.85 -19.77
CA TYR A 217 0.71 10.91 -21.24
C TYR A 217 1.58 12.02 -21.78
N TYR A 218 1.37 13.28 -21.37
CA TYR A 218 2.14 14.41 -21.88
C TYR A 218 3.56 14.42 -21.32
N GLY A 219 3.76 13.99 -20.07
CA GLY A 219 5.08 13.87 -19.49
C GLY A 219 5.95 12.85 -20.24
N ARG A 220 5.40 11.68 -20.57
CA ARG A 220 6.12 10.68 -21.38
C ARG A 220 6.35 11.17 -22.81
N ALA A 221 5.35 11.80 -23.42
CA ALA A 221 5.46 12.32 -24.78
C ALA A 221 6.57 13.37 -24.93
N PHE A 222 6.89 14.14 -23.88
CA PHE A 222 8.02 15.07 -23.88
C PHE A 222 9.38 14.39 -24.12
N PHE A 223 9.54 13.13 -23.70
CA PHE A 223 10.79 12.36 -23.84
C PHE A 223 10.80 11.45 -25.08
N LEU A 224 9.77 11.52 -25.93
CA LEU A 224 9.72 10.81 -27.20
C LEU A 224 9.90 11.84 -28.31
N GLU A 225 10.99 11.71 -29.08
CA GLU A 225 11.31 12.62 -30.19
C GLU A 225 10.42 12.40 -31.42
N ASP A 226 9.98 11.15 -31.64
CA ASP A 226 9.06 10.73 -32.71
C ASP A 226 7.66 10.42 -32.18
N GLU A 227 6.66 10.38 -33.08
CA GLU A 227 5.33 9.88 -32.74
C GLU A 227 5.41 8.45 -32.17
N LEU A 228 4.57 8.17 -31.17
CA LEU A 228 4.56 6.92 -30.39
C LEU A 228 4.48 5.64 -31.25
N SER A 229 4.01 5.75 -32.50
CA SER A 229 3.91 4.65 -33.46
C SER A 229 5.24 4.22 -34.07
N ASN A 230 6.26 5.09 -34.07
CA ASN A 230 7.55 4.85 -34.72
C ASN A 230 8.68 4.52 -33.73
N SER A 231 8.46 4.71 -32.42
CA SER A 231 9.47 4.46 -31.40
C SER A 231 9.71 2.96 -31.17
N THR A 232 10.98 2.60 -31.01
CA THR A 232 11.39 1.26 -30.59
C THR A 232 10.97 0.95 -29.16
N HIS A 233 10.89 -0.34 -28.82
CA HIS A 233 10.59 -0.78 -27.46
C HIS A 233 11.55 -0.20 -26.40
N LEU A 234 12.84 -0.08 -26.76
CA LEU A 234 13.86 0.47 -25.87
C LEU A 234 13.65 1.97 -25.61
N GLU A 235 13.33 2.76 -26.64
CA GLU A 235 13.05 4.19 -26.51
C GLU A 235 11.80 4.43 -25.64
N ILE A 236 10.77 3.61 -25.81
CA ILE A 236 9.57 3.67 -24.96
C ILE A 236 9.93 3.40 -23.50
N ALA A 237 10.76 2.39 -23.23
CA ALA A 237 11.23 2.08 -21.87
C ALA A 237 12.10 3.21 -21.29
N GLN A 238 12.97 3.83 -22.09
CA GLN A 238 13.77 4.99 -21.68
C GLN A 238 12.90 6.21 -21.36
N ALA A 239 11.86 6.47 -22.16
CA ALA A 239 10.91 7.55 -21.89
C ALA A 239 10.15 7.30 -20.58
N HIS A 240 9.73 6.06 -20.30
CA HIS A 240 9.12 5.67 -19.02
C HIS A 240 10.06 5.88 -17.82
N LEU A 241 11.34 5.55 -17.95
CA LEU A 241 12.33 5.80 -16.90
C LEU A 241 12.56 7.31 -16.70
N SER A 242 12.67 8.06 -17.79
CA SER A 242 12.94 9.50 -17.76
C SER A 242 11.80 10.26 -17.09
N ILE A 243 10.55 9.93 -17.45
CA ILE A 243 9.40 10.57 -16.82
C ILE A 243 9.24 10.19 -15.34
N GLU A 244 9.53 8.95 -14.93
CA GLU A 244 9.52 8.58 -13.51
C GLU A 244 10.53 9.40 -12.68
N ASN A 245 11.74 9.60 -13.21
CA ASN A 245 12.78 10.38 -12.54
C ASN A 245 12.41 11.88 -12.49
N THR A 246 11.88 12.44 -13.56
CA THR A 246 11.42 13.84 -13.58
C THR A 246 10.23 14.04 -12.64
N LEU A 247 9.23 13.16 -12.67
CA LEU A 247 8.07 13.26 -11.78
C LEU A 247 8.43 13.06 -10.31
N ARG A 248 9.49 12.30 -10.00
CA ARG A 248 10.03 12.22 -8.64
C ARG A 248 10.47 13.60 -8.13
N ASN A 249 11.28 14.30 -8.91
CA ASN A 249 11.80 15.62 -8.53
C ASN A 249 10.67 16.65 -8.43
N ILE A 250 9.79 16.68 -9.44
CA ILE A 250 8.60 17.54 -9.45
C ILE A 250 7.74 17.26 -8.22
N SER A 251 7.44 16.00 -7.91
CA SER A 251 6.60 15.63 -6.76
C SER A 251 7.13 16.21 -5.46
N PHE A 252 8.43 16.04 -5.18
CA PHE A 252 9.00 16.57 -3.95
C PHE A 252 8.95 18.10 -3.89
N SER A 253 9.25 18.78 -4.99
CA SER A 253 9.18 20.24 -5.06
C SER A 253 7.73 20.74 -4.84
N LEU A 254 6.75 20.15 -5.53
CA LEU A 254 5.35 20.54 -5.43
C LEU A 254 4.75 20.23 -4.05
N ILE A 255 5.07 19.07 -3.47
CA ILE A 255 4.62 18.70 -2.13
C ILE A 255 5.21 19.68 -1.10
N ASN A 256 6.48 20.06 -1.23
CA ASN A 256 7.08 21.01 -0.29
C ASN A 256 6.42 22.40 -0.38
N GLN A 257 6.12 22.87 -1.59
CA GLN A 257 5.49 24.18 -1.80
C GLN A 257 4.02 24.20 -1.38
N ASN A 258 3.29 23.09 -1.58
CA ASN A 258 1.86 22.98 -1.29
C ASN A 258 1.56 22.02 -0.13
N PHE A 259 2.47 21.92 0.83
CA PHE A 259 2.44 20.88 1.86
C PHE A 259 1.11 20.80 2.59
N ASN A 260 0.55 21.94 2.99
CA ASN A 260 -0.73 21.98 3.70
C ASN A 260 -1.89 21.45 2.84
N LYS A 261 -1.97 21.85 1.56
CA LYS A 261 -3.02 21.38 0.64
C LYS A 261 -2.88 19.89 0.37
N TRP A 262 -1.66 19.46 0.10
CA TRP A 262 -1.34 18.06 -0.15
C TRP A 262 -1.66 17.18 1.07
N LEU A 263 -1.25 17.61 2.27
CA LEU A 263 -1.48 16.88 3.52
C LEU A 263 -2.98 16.78 3.84
N ASN A 264 -3.74 17.85 3.66
CA ASN A 264 -5.19 17.84 3.87
C ASN A 264 -5.91 16.93 2.87
N LEU A 265 -5.48 16.93 1.59
CA LEU A 265 -6.00 16.00 0.59
C LEU A 265 -5.66 14.54 0.95
N PHE A 266 -4.43 14.28 1.42
CA PHE A 266 -4.01 12.97 1.91
C PHE A 266 -4.86 12.49 3.09
N PHE A 267 -5.17 13.36 4.06
CA PHE A 267 -6.05 13.00 5.17
C PHE A 267 -7.49 12.74 4.73
N ALA A 268 -8.02 13.51 3.78
CA ALA A 268 -9.35 13.25 3.21
C ALA A 268 -9.39 11.88 2.50
N ASN A 269 -8.33 11.55 1.75
CA ASN A 269 -8.13 10.23 1.14
C ASN A 269 -8.08 9.12 2.19
N LEU A 270 -7.32 9.33 3.27
CA LEU A 270 -7.21 8.36 4.37
C LEU A 270 -8.55 8.14 5.08
N ILE A 271 -9.32 9.18 5.36
CA ILE A 271 -10.66 9.07 5.96
C ILE A 271 -11.60 8.30 5.02
N HIS A 272 -11.53 8.58 3.72
CA HIS A 272 -12.31 7.86 2.72
C HIS A 272 -11.92 6.37 2.66
N ALA A 273 -10.62 6.04 2.74
CA ALA A 273 -10.13 4.66 2.74
C ALA A 273 -10.72 3.80 3.87
N PHE A 274 -11.00 4.40 5.01
CA PHE A 274 -11.62 3.76 6.17
C PHE A 274 -13.16 3.85 6.18
N ASN A 275 -13.78 4.37 5.12
CA ASN A 275 -15.22 4.69 5.06
C ASN A 275 -15.70 5.57 6.22
N GLY A 276 -14.83 6.44 6.75
CA GLY A 276 -15.15 7.35 7.83
C GLY A 276 -14.09 7.44 8.92
N ILE A 277 -14.10 8.56 9.64
CA ILE A 277 -13.11 8.90 10.67
C ILE A 277 -13.16 7.94 11.87
N VAL A 278 -14.33 7.39 12.20
CA VAL A 278 -14.53 6.52 13.36
C VAL A 278 -13.73 5.24 13.24
N ILE A 279 -13.77 4.58 12.08
CA ILE A 279 -13.05 3.31 11.86
C ILE A 279 -11.53 3.57 11.87
N LEU A 280 -11.08 4.69 11.27
CA LEU A 280 -9.68 5.10 11.33
C LEU A 280 -9.22 5.28 12.78
N ILE A 281 -9.96 6.04 13.59
CA ILE A 281 -9.63 6.26 15.01
C ILE A 281 -9.57 4.94 15.78
N ILE A 282 -10.52 4.03 15.55
CA ILE A 282 -10.51 2.71 16.21
C ILE A 282 -9.23 1.95 15.86
N ILE A 283 -8.87 1.85 14.59
CA ILE A 283 -7.68 1.09 14.17
C ILE A 283 -6.38 1.74 14.65
N VAL A 284 -6.27 3.06 14.59
CA VAL A 284 -5.12 3.80 15.14
C VAL A 284 -5.03 3.58 16.65
N THR A 285 -6.15 3.61 17.37
CA THR A 285 -6.19 3.35 18.82
C THR A 285 -5.75 1.93 19.14
N VAL A 286 -6.24 0.93 18.40
CA VAL A 286 -5.81 -0.48 18.55
C VAL A 286 -4.31 -0.62 18.29
N PHE A 287 -3.79 0.03 17.25
CA PHE A 287 -2.37 0.04 16.95
C PHE A 287 -1.54 0.64 18.10
N LEU A 288 -1.91 1.84 18.56
CA LEU A 288 -1.19 2.56 19.64
C LEU A 288 -1.28 1.85 20.99
N LEU A 289 -2.44 1.30 21.36
CA LEU A 289 -2.59 0.56 22.60
C LEU A 289 -1.86 -0.78 22.57
N SER A 290 -1.93 -1.49 21.44
CA SER A 290 -1.22 -2.77 21.29
C SER A 290 0.29 -2.58 21.36
N ILE A 291 0.88 -1.59 20.67
CA ILE A 291 2.31 -1.32 20.74
C ILE A 291 2.78 -0.98 22.16
N VAL A 292 2.03 -0.15 22.91
CA VAL A 292 2.35 0.15 24.32
C VAL A 292 2.30 -1.12 25.16
N LYS A 293 1.27 -1.95 25.00
CA LYS A 293 1.14 -3.21 25.74
C LYS A 293 2.20 -4.24 25.39
N LEU A 294 2.79 -4.21 24.19
CA LEU A 294 3.91 -5.09 23.82
C LEU A 294 5.20 -4.82 24.60
N PHE A 295 5.38 -3.60 25.13
CA PHE A 295 6.50 -3.29 26.00
C PHE A 295 6.32 -3.87 27.40
N THR A 296 5.08 -3.92 27.89
CA THR A 296 4.76 -4.28 29.28
C THR A 296 4.21 -5.70 29.46
N SER A 297 3.68 -6.34 28.41
CA SER A 297 3.01 -7.64 28.47
C SER A 297 3.47 -8.58 27.37
N ASN A 298 3.56 -9.88 27.68
CA ASN A 298 3.85 -10.94 26.72
C ASN A 298 2.59 -11.64 26.18
N ASN A 299 1.40 -11.05 26.35
CA ASN A 299 0.16 -11.64 25.88
C ASN A 299 0.09 -11.67 24.34
N ASN A 300 -0.09 -12.86 23.77
CA ASN A 300 -0.18 -13.09 22.33
C ASN A 300 -1.27 -12.26 21.65
N ASN A 301 -2.35 -11.92 22.36
CA ASN A 301 -3.43 -11.10 21.80
C ASN A 301 -2.95 -9.69 21.44
N TYR A 302 -2.05 -9.08 22.23
CA TYR A 302 -1.50 -7.76 21.88
C TYR A 302 -0.58 -7.83 20.67
N TYR A 303 0.20 -8.92 20.51
CA TYR A 303 1.00 -9.12 19.30
C TYR A 303 0.11 -9.31 18.07
N LEU A 304 -0.99 -10.06 18.18
CA LEU A 304 -1.96 -10.21 17.10
C LEU A 304 -2.64 -8.88 16.75
N LEU A 305 -3.13 -8.14 17.74
CA LEU A 305 -3.75 -6.83 17.52
C LEU A 305 -2.78 -5.85 16.85
N PHE A 306 -1.53 -5.82 17.31
CA PHE A 306 -0.47 -5.03 16.68
C PHE A 306 -0.28 -5.43 15.23
N MET A 307 -0.04 -6.72 14.95
CA MET A 307 0.22 -7.21 13.60
C MET A 307 -0.94 -6.88 12.64
N LEU A 308 -2.17 -7.17 13.06
CA LEU A 308 -3.36 -6.95 12.23
C LEU A 308 -3.56 -5.46 11.94
N SER A 309 -3.55 -4.60 12.98
CA SER A 309 -3.73 -3.16 12.81
C SER A 309 -2.60 -2.50 12.02
N ALA A 310 -1.35 -2.94 12.24
CA ALA A 310 -0.19 -2.42 11.54
C ALA A 310 -0.20 -2.78 10.04
N LEU A 311 -0.64 -3.99 9.67
CA LEU A 311 -0.80 -4.38 8.26
C LEU A 311 -1.90 -3.57 7.56
N ILE A 312 -3.02 -3.33 8.25
CA ILE A 312 -4.10 -2.48 7.74
C ILE A 312 -3.58 -1.06 7.49
N LEU A 313 -2.93 -0.46 8.49
CA LEU A 313 -2.41 0.90 8.42
C LEU A 313 -1.30 1.02 7.37
N SER A 314 -0.32 0.12 7.33
CA SER A 314 0.80 0.20 6.39
C SER A 314 0.34 0.13 4.94
N ASN A 315 -0.60 -0.78 4.63
CA ASN A 315 -1.17 -0.87 3.29
C ASN A 315 -1.97 0.39 2.94
N THR A 316 -2.83 0.85 3.86
CA THR A 316 -3.70 1.99 3.60
C THR A 316 -2.93 3.30 3.47
N LEU A 317 -1.93 3.53 4.31
CA LEU A 317 -1.06 4.71 4.22
C LEU A 317 -0.29 4.74 2.90
N LEU A 318 0.28 3.61 2.47
CA LEU A 318 0.98 3.53 1.19
C LEU A 318 0.02 3.81 0.02
N VAL A 319 -1.19 3.22 0.05
CA VAL A 319 -2.20 3.44 -0.98
C VAL A 319 -2.61 4.91 -1.03
N CYS A 320 -2.88 5.55 0.11
CA CYS A 320 -3.28 6.96 0.15
C CYS A 320 -2.15 7.93 -0.25
N LEU A 321 -0.90 7.53 -0.01
CA LEU A 321 0.27 8.28 -0.43
C LEU A 321 0.47 8.19 -1.94
N ALA A 322 0.33 6.99 -2.49
CA ALA A 322 0.59 6.73 -3.90
C ALA A 322 -0.60 7.11 -4.79
N SER A 323 -1.85 6.90 -4.38
CA SER A 323 -3.02 7.03 -5.25
C SER A 323 -4.30 7.33 -4.45
N HIS A 324 -5.46 7.32 -5.11
CA HIS A 324 -6.74 7.36 -4.41
C HIS A 324 -7.05 6.02 -3.73
N SER A 325 -7.82 6.08 -2.65
CA SER A 325 -8.32 4.89 -1.96
C SER A 325 -9.54 4.30 -2.70
N ILE A 326 -9.36 3.19 -3.41
CA ILE A 326 -10.47 2.36 -3.93
C ILE A 326 -10.47 0.98 -3.27
N ILE A 327 -11.64 0.34 -3.31
CA ILE A 327 -11.87 -0.99 -2.73
C ILE A 327 -10.83 -2.01 -3.23
N ARG A 328 -10.44 -1.91 -4.50
CA ARG A 328 -9.44 -2.75 -5.19
C ARG A 328 -8.08 -2.80 -4.48
N TYR A 329 -7.67 -1.74 -3.78
CA TYR A 329 -6.39 -1.69 -3.06
C TYR A 329 -6.50 -2.09 -1.59
N LEU A 330 -7.71 -2.13 -1.03
CA LEU A 330 -7.95 -2.17 0.42
C LEU A 330 -8.63 -3.46 0.90
N PHE A 331 -9.36 -4.17 0.03
CA PHE A 331 -10.18 -5.33 0.41
C PHE A 331 -9.40 -6.47 1.09
N TYR A 332 -8.10 -6.58 0.83
CA TYR A 332 -7.18 -7.54 1.45
C TYR A 332 -7.28 -7.56 2.99
N ASN A 333 -7.57 -6.40 3.56
CA ASN A 333 -7.57 -6.17 5.00
C ASN A 333 -8.91 -6.50 5.68
N TYR A 334 -9.98 -6.78 4.95
CA TYR A 334 -11.33 -6.88 5.52
C TYR A 334 -11.48 -7.98 6.56
N ALA A 335 -10.87 -9.15 6.32
CA ALA A 335 -10.82 -10.21 7.32
C ALA A 335 -10.03 -9.78 8.58
N LEU A 336 -9.02 -8.92 8.44
CA LEU A 336 -8.22 -8.44 9.57
C LEU A 336 -9.01 -7.49 10.47
N TYR A 337 -9.82 -6.60 9.90
CA TYR A 337 -10.76 -5.76 10.67
C TYR A 337 -11.67 -6.62 11.54
N PHE A 338 -12.26 -7.67 10.96
CA PHE A 338 -13.14 -8.59 11.68
C PHE A 338 -12.41 -9.36 12.79
N LEU A 339 -11.18 -9.80 12.54
CA LEU A 339 -10.36 -10.45 13.57
C LEU A 339 -10.02 -9.52 14.73
N ILE A 340 -9.67 -8.25 14.46
CA ILE A 340 -9.46 -7.24 15.51
C ILE A 340 -10.70 -7.12 16.39
N PHE A 341 -11.89 -6.98 15.77
CA PHE A 341 -13.14 -6.89 16.51
C PHE A 341 -13.39 -8.11 17.42
N ILE A 342 -13.16 -9.33 16.92
CA ILE A 342 -13.30 -10.55 17.71
C ILE A 342 -12.34 -10.58 18.91
N ILE A 343 -11.07 -10.22 18.70
CA ILE A 343 -10.06 -10.25 19.77
C ILE A 343 -10.42 -9.23 20.86
N LEU A 344 -10.81 -8.01 20.48
CA LEU A 344 -11.22 -6.97 21.42
C LEU A 344 -12.44 -7.39 22.23
N PHE A 345 -13.49 -7.91 21.57
CA PHE A 345 -14.71 -8.35 22.25
C PHE A 345 -14.42 -9.44 23.30
N LYS A 346 -13.54 -10.40 22.96
CA LYS A 346 -13.11 -11.44 23.91
C LYS A 346 -12.31 -10.89 25.08
N GLN A 347 -11.42 -9.93 24.85
CA GLN A 347 -10.64 -9.30 25.92
C GLN A 347 -11.55 -8.55 26.89
N ILE A 348 -12.58 -7.86 26.40
CA ILE A 348 -13.57 -7.18 27.23
C ILE A 348 -14.38 -8.20 28.04
N LYS A 349 -14.90 -9.26 27.40
CA LYS A 349 -15.76 -10.26 28.06
C LYS A 349 -15.06 -11.09 29.14
N HIS A 350 -13.78 -11.43 28.95
CA HIS A 350 -13.04 -12.30 29.87
C HIS A 350 -12.23 -11.53 30.93
N GLY A 351 -12.31 -10.20 30.92
CA GLY A 351 -11.46 -9.32 31.73
C GLY A 351 -10.02 -9.31 31.21
N ILE A 352 -9.34 -8.18 31.40
CA ILE A 352 -7.89 -8.09 31.19
C ILE A 352 -7.25 -8.93 32.32
N LYS A 353 -7.05 -10.23 32.09
CA LYS A 353 -6.20 -11.03 32.98
C LYS A 353 -4.77 -10.51 32.80
N HIS A 354 -4.30 -9.79 33.81
CA HIS A 354 -2.99 -9.15 33.88
C HIS A 354 -1.86 -10.16 33.78
#